data_AF-A0A356B0S2-F1
#
_entry.id   AF-A0A356B0S2-F1
#
_cell.length_a   1.000
_cell.length_b   1.000
_cell.length_c   1.000
_cell.angle_alpha   90.00
_cell.angle_beta   90.00
_cell.angle_gamma   90.00
#
_symmetry.space_group_name_H-M   'P 1'
#
loop_
_entity.id
_entity.type
_entity.pdbx_description
1 polymer ?
#
loop_
_entity_poly.entity_id
_entity_poly.type
_entity_poly.pdbx_seq_one_letter_code
_entity_poly.pdbx_strand_id
1 'polypeptide(L)'
;MVTSDEIKFNRSIIRETPMPTGKGVIIATAEGQKCMRAAQSIQEKLESMGCKAQIMDNPEHEILLHSKMPVIAMGNLADSLCVKYMYYKFLCITDKSYPGKEGYNIRSIIDPFATGYNIIHIGYSDEIGLQKGVQAFIDQIQNPLPYFNEVYYTELAYDETYINNIKQVTLPEKTDLIPSSGATSWWQIGMACYITGDMKTFDTYLEGWRKMVELSKKNDFLIINTHLYMAQYAEPWRLLEFTGMFPDDLRNDIEECLFRWAQSSQGIGYASGHKSKNLPSHNHTMFCALSLCYLADYFGKRYPELEEPKTWKAVADDVFYTFNNGGWKPYCDDSSYSNQVTLPLVLMYSIFDDDHAFLKTGARNAAHWMKSIIGQNLFVPSFGDGSVSSPFPTALSMVLSHYLEDGELRRMLEESKGNKFRLGIGRNRLFDSGVQPSDSPDSGMTRISIDNYIYDIWSKNPGEGKRMTGAPPYGPKAQCFDKVSIRTGWDEINDDFLLLDGLGSNGIHAYNDCMGILDYTSKGIVWLVEENDYRWPEPENCSILTIARDGYASDYPGYALMEEQRKLGEDCFYIRMRVDNYNG
;
A
#
# COMPACT_ATOMS: atom_id res chain seq x y z
N MET A 1 32.66 -0.60 -9.57
CA MET A 1 31.61 -1.61 -9.71
C MET A 1 32.22 -2.93 -9.32
N VAL A 2 31.80 -3.47 -8.18
CA VAL A 2 32.13 -4.84 -7.82
C VAL A 2 31.30 -5.72 -8.75
N THR A 3 31.93 -6.56 -9.57
CA THR A 3 31.19 -7.55 -10.36
C THR A 3 30.52 -8.52 -9.38
N SER A 4 29.27 -8.94 -9.63
CA SER A 4 28.48 -9.80 -8.74
C SER A 4 29.23 -11.03 -8.21
N ASP A 5 30.24 -11.50 -8.96
CA ASP A 5 31.07 -12.65 -8.65
C ASP A 5 31.98 -12.48 -7.41
N GLU A 6 32.13 -11.26 -6.86
CA GLU A 6 32.89 -11.00 -5.62
C GLU A 6 32.00 -10.79 -4.37
N ILE A 7 30.67 -10.69 -4.52
CA ILE A 7 29.76 -10.47 -3.39
C ILE A 7 29.37 -11.82 -2.79
N LYS A 8 29.78 -12.07 -1.55
CA LYS A 8 29.33 -13.25 -0.81
C LYS A 8 27.98 -12.97 -0.13
N PHE A 9 26.90 -13.36 -0.80
CA PHE A 9 25.58 -13.45 -0.20
C PHE A 9 25.53 -14.57 0.87
N ASN A 10 24.40 -14.73 1.57
CA ASN A 10 24.22 -15.68 2.68
C ASN A 10 24.88 -15.29 4.00
N ARG A 11 24.62 -14.07 4.50
CA ARG A 11 24.93 -13.80 5.91
C ARG A 11 24.18 -14.81 6.78
N SER A 12 24.95 -15.54 7.58
CA SER A 12 24.42 -16.54 8.51
C SER A 12 23.43 -15.89 9.45
N ILE A 13 22.29 -16.54 9.63
CA ILE A 13 21.29 -16.12 10.61
C ILE A 13 21.29 -17.05 11.81
N ILE A 14 20.95 -16.49 12.96
CA ILE A 14 20.78 -17.23 14.20
C ILE A 14 19.29 -17.18 14.52
N ARG A 15 18.59 -18.31 14.35
CA ARG A 15 17.14 -18.39 14.58
C ARG A 15 16.78 -18.45 16.07
N GLU A 16 17.63 -19.07 16.86
CA GLU A 16 17.55 -19.01 18.32
C GLU A 16 17.93 -17.62 18.80
N THR A 17 17.40 -17.20 19.95
CA THR A 17 17.66 -15.87 20.51
C THR A 17 18.39 -16.02 21.84
N PRO A 18 19.74 -15.94 21.85
CA PRO A 18 20.53 -16.06 23.08
C PRO A 18 20.18 -14.96 24.07
N MET A 19 19.99 -15.33 25.33
CA MET A 19 19.80 -14.36 26.42
C MET A 19 21.13 -14.20 27.16
N PRO A 20 21.91 -13.13 26.89
CA PRO A 20 23.29 -13.05 27.37
C PRO A 20 23.32 -12.82 28.88
N THR A 21 24.07 -13.67 29.59
CA THR A 21 24.25 -13.56 31.04
C THR A 21 24.77 -12.16 31.41
N GLY A 22 24.06 -11.47 32.31
CA GLY A 22 24.41 -10.14 32.79
C GLY A 22 23.93 -8.96 31.92
N LYS A 23 23.56 -9.16 30.65
CA LYS A 23 22.96 -8.12 29.79
C LYS A 23 21.43 -8.08 29.88
N GLY A 24 20.79 -9.25 30.01
CA GLY A 24 19.34 -9.36 30.13
C GLY A 24 18.57 -9.27 28.81
N VAL A 25 17.26 -9.05 28.90
CA VAL A 25 16.29 -8.92 27.79
C VAL A 25 15.41 -7.69 28.04
N ILE A 26 15.06 -6.96 26.98
CA ILE A 26 14.05 -5.88 27.06
C ILE A 26 12.68 -6.47 26.75
N ILE A 27 11.68 -6.17 27.58
CA ILE A 27 10.26 -6.44 27.31
C ILE A 27 9.62 -5.08 26.98
N ALA A 28 9.43 -4.82 25.69
CA ALA A 28 8.72 -3.65 25.19
C ALA A 28 7.23 -3.97 25.16
N THR A 29 6.51 -3.56 26.21
CA THR A 29 5.08 -3.84 26.34
C THR A 29 4.23 -2.78 25.65
N ALA A 30 3.06 -3.18 25.15
CA ALA A 30 2.05 -2.27 24.62
C ALA A 30 1.42 -1.43 25.73
N GLU A 31 0.73 -0.35 25.36
CA GLU A 31 -0.01 0.48 26.31
C GLU A 31 -1.09 -0.33 27.06
N GLY A 32 -1.26 -0.02 28.35
CA GLY A 32 -2.40 -0.48 29.14
C GLY A 32 -2.09 -1.49 30.24
N GLN A 33 -2.93 -1.49 31.27
CA GLN A 33 -2.68 -2.25 32.50
C GLN A 33 -2.60 -3.78 32.29
N LYS A 34 -3.36 -4.32 31.33
CA LYS A 34 -3.36 -5.75 31.02
C LYS A 34 -2.04 -6.18 30.36
N CYS A 35 -1.52 -5.38 29.43
CA CYS A 35 -0.22 -5.56 28.79
C CYS A 35 0.92 -5.49 29.82
N MET A 36 0.84 -4.55 30.76
CA MET A 36 1.81 -4.44 31.85
C MET A 36 1.84 -5.70 32.74
N ARG A 37 0.68 -6.24 33.14
CA ARG A 37 0.62 -7.48 33.91
C ARG A 37 1.17 -8.68 33.14
N ALA A 38 0.86 -8.77 31.86
CA ALA A 38 1.40 -9.82 30.99
C ALA A 38 2.93 -9.74 30.87
N ALA A 39 3.49 -8.54 30.71
CA ALA A 39 4.93 -8.30 30.71
C ALA A 39 5.59 -8.69 32.04
N GLN A 40 4.93 -8.43 33.17
CA GLN A 40 5.39 -8.85 34.50
C GLN A 40 5.47 -10.38 34.61
N SER A 41 4.49 -11.12 34.11
CA SER A 41 4.54 -12.60 34.10
C SER A 41 5.71 -13.14 33.27
N ILE A 42 6.04 -12.49 32.14
CA ILE A 42 7.22 -12.84 31.34
C ILE A 42 8.51 -12.52 32.12
N GLN A 43 8.59 -11.33 32.73
CA GLN A 43 9.74 -10.93 33.55
C GLN A 43 9.98 -11.92 34.70
N GLU A 44 8.95 -12.27 35.46
CA GLU A 44 9.03 -13.25 36.56
C GLU A 44 9.57 -14.60 36.08
N LYS A 45 9.10 -15.08 34.93
CA LYS A 45 9.59 -16.33 34.33
C LYS A 45 11.06 -16.23 33.94
N LEU A 46 11.48 -15.17 33.26
CA LEU A 46 12.88 -14.95 32.87
C LEU A 46 13.80 -14.84 34.09
N GLU A 47 13.39 -14.10 35.12
CA GLU A 47 14.16 -13.91 36.35
C GLU A 47 14.27 -15.19 37.16
N SER A 48 13.22 -16.04 37.17
CA SER A 48 13.28 -17.38 37.80
C SER A 48 14.36 -18.29 37.17
N MET A 49 14.76 -17.99 35.92
CA MET A 49 15.81 -18.69 35.18
C MET A 49 17.17 -17.99 35.27
N GLY A 50 17.29 -16.95 36.10
CA GLY A 50 18.51 -16.14 36.25
C GLY A 50 18.76 -15.17 35.09
N CYS A 51 17.78 -14.95 34.21
CA CYS A 51 17.87 -13.96 33.14
C CYS A 51 17.25 -12.64 33.62
N LYS A 52 18.04 -11.56 33.66
CA LYS A 52 17.51 -10.22 33.97
C LYS A 52 16.57 -9.78 32.85
N ALA A 53 15.44 -9.20 33.19
CA ALA A 53 14.53 -8.61 32.21
C ALA A 53 14.12 -7.19 32.63
N GLN A 54 14.10 -6.28 31.67
CA GLN A 54 13.67 -4.89 31.87
C GLN A 54 12.37 -4.66 31.11
N ILE A 55 11.29 -4.33 31.84
CA ILE A 55 10.04 -3.89 31.22
C ILE A 55 10.16 -2.41 30.85
N MET A 56 9.76 -2.08 29.63
CA MET A 56 9.59 -0.72 29.15
C MET A 56 8.14 -0.55 28.70
N ASP A 57 7.45 0.44 29.27
CA ASP A 57 6.04 0.75 29.00
C ASP A 57 5.92 1.54 27.70
N ASN A 58 5.30 0.94 26.68
CA ASN A 58 5.10 1.45 25.33
C ASN A 58 6.24 2.35 24.81
N PRO A 59 7.49 1.85 24.76
CA PRO A 59 8.62 2.66 24.39
C PRO A 59 8.60 3.00 22.90
N GLU A 60 9.18 4.15 22.56
CA GLU A 60 9.44 4.53 21.18
C GLU A 60 10.38 3.55 20.48
N HIS A 61 10.26 3.47 19.16
CA HIS A 61 10.90 2.48 18.31
C HIS A 61 12.44 2.50 18.29
N GLU A 62 13.09 3.57 18.77
CA GLU A 62 14.55 3.70 18.84
C GLU A 62 15.19 2.57 19.66
N ILE A 63 14.45 2.00 20.62
CA ILE A 63 14.94 0.83 21.37
C ILE A 63 15.22 -0.36 20.46
N LEU A 64 14.50 -0.50 19.34
CA LEU A 64 14.68 -1.59 18.37
C LEU A 64 15.92 -1.35 17.49
N LEU A 65 16.17 -0.08 17.15
CA LEU A 65 17.26 0.33 16.25
C LEU A 65 18.64 0.29 16.92
N HIS A 66 18.69 0.43 18.24
CA HIS A 66 19.92 0.59 19.00
C HIS A 66 20.09 -0.43 20.13
N SER A 67 19.24 -1.45 20.18
CA SER A 67 19.30 -2.44 21.26
C SER A 67 20.66 -3.14 21.31
N LYS A 68 21.14 -3.39 22.53
CA LYS A 68 22.35 -4.17 22.82
C LYS A 68 22.02 -5.53 23.44
N MET A 69 20.76 -5.93 23.36
CA MET A 69 20.21 -7.18 23.88
C MET A 69 18.93 -7.56 23.12
N PRO A 70 18.45 -8.80 23.22
CA PRO A 70 17.17 -9.19 22.62
C PRO A 70 16.01 -8.34 23.12
N VAL A 71 15.03 -8.11 22.25
CA VAL A 71 13.79 -7.40 22.57
C VAL A 71 12.60 -8.35 22.40
N ILE A 72 11.76 -8.44 23.42
CA ILE A 72 10.43 -9.03 23.32
C ILE A 72 9.46 -7.87 23.10
N ALA A 73 8.95 -7.71 21.88
CA ALA A 73 7.98 -6.69 21.52
C ALA A 73 6.57 -7.27 21.60
N MET A 74 5.73 -6.68 22.45
CA MET A 74 4.34 -7.10 22.61
C MET A 74 3.41 -6.06 21.99
N GLY A 75 2.32 -6.52 21.38
CA GLY A 75 1.26 -5.66 20.87
C GLY A 75 1.00 -5.78 19.37
N ASN A 76 0.26 -4.82 18.86
CA ASN A 76 -0.18 -4.71 17.48
C ASN A 76 -0.07 -3.25 17.00
N LEU A 77 -0.50 -2.97 15.76
CA LEU A 77 -0.49 -1.63 15.17
C LEU A 77 -1.16 -0.54 16.05
N ALA A 78 -2.17 -0.90 16.83
CA ALA A 78 -3.01 0.03 17.58
C ALA A 78 -2.42 0.47 18.93
N ASP A 79 -1.65 -0.40 19.59
CA ASP A 79 -1.32 -0.25 21.01
C ASP A 79 0.17 -0.26 21.35
N SER A 80 1.05 -0.50 20.37
CA SER A 80 2.50 -0.58 20.59
C SER A 80 3.28 0.23 19.57
N LEU A 81 4.03 1.24 20.03
CA LEU A 81 4.85 2.11 19.17
C LEU A 81 5.96 1.32 18.45
N CYS A 82 6.57 0.37 19.15
CA CYS A 82 7.54 -0.56 18.57
C CYS A 82 6.91 -1.43 17.48
N VAL A 83 5.73 -2.02 17.73
CA VAL A 83 5.06 -2.87 16.74
C VAL A 83 4.51 -2.05 15.57
N LYS A 84 4.02 -0.82 15.80
CA LYS A 84 3.63 0.12 14.75
C LYS A 84 4.78 0.40 13.80
N TYR A 85 5.99 0.66 14.32
CA TYR A 85 7.17 0.85 13.48
C TYR A 85 7.54 -0.43 12.69
N MET A 86 7.52 -1.60 13.33
CA MET A 86 7.73 -2.88 12.62
C MET A 86 6.67 -3.13 11.53
N TYR A 87 5.41 -2.75 11.80
CA TYR A 87 4.30 -2.85 10.85
C TYR A 87 4.52 -1.94 9.64
N TYR A 88 4.98 -0.70 9.85
CA TYR A 88 5.30 0.26 8.80
C TYR A 88 6.47 -0.20 7.93
N LYS A 89 7.52 -0.76 8.55
CA LYS A 89 8.68 -1.37 7.88
C LYS A 89 8.42 -2.76 7.27
N PHE A 90 7.17 -3.20 7.31
CA PHE A 90 6.70 -4.47 6.79
C PHE A 90 7.53 -5.66 7.31
N LEU A 91 7.76 -5.68 8.62
CA LEU A 91 8.40 -6.76 9.37
C LEU A 91 7.36 -7.63 10.11
N CYS A 92 6.14 -7.11 10.27
CA CYS A 92 4.98 -7.84 10.78
C CYS A 92 3.70 -7.26 10.16
N ILE A 93 2.57 -7.96 10.35
CA ILE A 93 1.24 -7.55 9.87
C ILE A 93 0.18 -7.58 10.99
N THR A 94 0.60 -7.66 12.26
CA THR A 94 -0.29 -7.74 13.42
C THR A 94 -1.00 -6.41 13.68
N ASP A 95 -2.32 -6.44 13.65
CA ASP A 95 -3.22 -5.32 13.92
C ASP A 95 -4.49 -5.82 14.64
N LYS A 96 -5.51 -4.98 14.82
CA LYS A 96 -6.76 -5.42 15.45
C LYS A 96 -7.58 -6.40 14.62
N SER A 97 -7.24 -6.59 13.35
CA SER A 97 -7.87 -7.58 12.48
C SER A 97 -7.10 -8.91 12.46
N TYR A 98 -5.76 -8.91 12.32
CA TYR A 98 -4.91 -10.11 12.32
C TYR A 98 -4.08 -10.25 13.62
N PRO A 99 -4.03 -11.42 14.30
CA PRO A 99 -4.40 -12.77 13.84
C PRO A 99 -5.89 -13.11 13.77
N GLY A 100 -6.75 -12.24 14.29
CA GLY A 100 -8.18 -12.48 14.38
C GLY A 100 -8.62 -12.66 15.83
N LYS A 101 -9.92 -12.80 16.02
CA LYS A 101 -10.55 -12.90 17.33
C LYS A 101 -9.93 -14.02 18.16
N GLU A 102 -9.56 -13.70 19.40
CA GLU A 102 -8.87 -14.55 20.36
C GLU A 102 -7.54 -15.15 19.86
N GLY A 103 -7.02 -14.66 18.74
CA GLY A 103 -5.83 -15.16 18.07
C GLY A 103 -4.56 -14.48 18.57
N TYR A 104 -3.44 -15.19 18.43
CA TYR A 104 -2.10 -14.67 18.70
C TYR A 104 -1.08 -15.19 17.70
N ASN A 105 0.03 -14.49 17.59
CA ASN A 105 1.24 -15.00 16.93
C ASN A 105 2.46 -14.78 17.83
N ILE A 106 3.43 -15.68 17.69
CA ILE A 106 4.76 -15.52 18.28
C ILE A 106 5.77 -15.71 17.15
N ARG A 107 6.56 -14.66 16.87
CA ARG A 107 7.50 -14.64 15.75
C ARG A 107 8.89 -14.22 16.19
N SER A 108 9.89 -15.00 15.80
CA SER A 108 11.29 -14.55 15.82
C SER A 108 11.57 -13.73 14.57
N ILE A 109 11.71 -12.42 14.74
CA ILE A 109 12.15 -11.49 13.69
C ILE A 109 13.68 -11.38 13.82
N ILE A 110 14.37 -11.97 12.86
CA ILE A 110 15.79 -12.22 12.85
C ILE A 110 16.55 -10.96 12.49
N ASP A 111 17.31 -10.43 13.45
CA ASP A 111 18.15 -9.22 13.34
C ASP A 111 17.67 -8.18 12.30
N PRO A 112 16.45 -7.62 12.46
CA PRO A 112 15.81 -6.80 11.42
C PRO A 112 16.50 -5.43 11.21
N PHE A 113 17.28 -4.99 12.19
CA PHE A 113 17.91 -3.67 12.22
C PHE A 113 19.44 -3.74 12.29
N ALA A 114 20.04 -4.91 12.03
CA ALA A 114 21.48 -5.13 12.07
C ALA A 114 22.12 -4.75 13.42
N THR A 115 21.41 -5.00 14.52
CA THR A 115 21.91 -4.82 15.90
C THR A 115 22.64 -6.07 16.41
N GLY A 116 22.53 -7.19 15.67
CA GLY A 116 23.01 -8.51 16.07
C GLY A 116 22.05 -9.25 17.00
N TYR A 117 20.82 -8.74 17.19
CA TYR A 117 19.83 -9.31 18.10
C TYR A 117 18.48 -9.49 17.41
N ASN A 118 17.86 -10.65 17.64
CA ASN A 118 16.50 -10.91 17.21
C ASN A 118 15.49 -10.13 18.07
N ILE A 119 14.32 -9.87 17.47
CA ILE A 119 13.13 -9.40 18.16
C ILE A 119 12.16 -10.58 18.24
N ILE A 120 11.62 -10.86 19.43
CA ILE A 120 10.49 -11.78 19.58
C ILE A 120 9.22 -10.95 19.61
N HIS A 121 8.38 -11.07 18.59
CA HIS A 121 7.09 -10.40 18.53
C HIS A 121 6.00 -11.32 19.10
N ILE A 122 5.29 -10.84 20.12
CA ILE A 122 4.05 -11.45 20.63
C ILE A 122 2.87 -10.57 20.19
N GLY A 123 2.22 -10.97 19.10
CA GLY A 123 1.11 -10.24 18.48
C GLY A 123 -0.26 -10.83 18.85
N TYR A 124 -1.28 -9.97 18.95
CA TYR A 124 -2.66 -10.33 19.26
C TYR A 124 -3.62 -9.26 18.74
N SER A 125 -4.88 -9.65 18.50
CA SER A 125 -5.95 -8.71 18.08
C SER A 125 -6.86 -8.27 19.23
N ASP A 126 -6.93 -9.05 20.30
CA ASP A 126 -7.74 -8.74 21.48
C ASP A 126 -7.10 -9.26 22.79
N GLU A 127 -7.77 -8.98 23.91
CA GLU A 127 -7.27 -9.31 25.25
C GLU A 127 -7.19 -10.82 25.52
N ILE A 128 -8.06 -11.62 24.91
CA ILE A 128 -8.02 -13.08 25.05
C ILE A 128 -6.81 -13.61 24.28
N GLY A 129 -6.56 -13.09 23.08
CA GLY A 129 -5.36 -13.34 22.30
C GLY A 129 -4.08 -13.00 23.07
N LEU A 130 -4.02 -11.84 23.73
CA LEU A 130 -2.90 -11.45 24.59
C LEU A 130 -2.61 -12.51 25.66
N GLN A 131 -3.64 -12.94 26.40
CA GLN A 131 -3.48 -13.93 27.47
C GLN A 131 -2.97 -15.27 26.94
N LYS A 132 -3.57 -15.78 25.86
CA LYS A 132 -3.17 -17.05 25.23
C LYS A 132 -1.73 -16.98 24.69
N GLY A 133 -1.37 -15.90 24.00
CA GLY A 133 -0.04 -15.74 23.40
C GLY A 133 1.07 -15.59 24.43
N VAL A 134 0.82 -14.85 25.52
CA VAL A 134 1.79 -14.71 26.62
C VAL A 134 1.98 -16.04 27.34
N GLN A 135 0.91 -16.79 27.59
CA GLN A 135 1.02 -18.11 28.19
C GLN A 135 1.80 -19.08 27.29
N ALA A 136 1.47 -19.14 26.00
CA ALA A 136 2.16 -19.98 25.01
C ALA A 136 3.65 -19.63 24.91
N PHE A 137 4.01 -18.35 25.01
CA PHE A 137 5.39 -17.91 25.07
C PHE A 137 6.09 -18.37 26.35
N ILE A 138 5.49 -18.12 27.53
CA ILE A 138 6.03 -18.50 28.85
C ILE A 138 6.36 -19.99 28.94
N ASP A 139 5.49 -20.84 28.38
CA ASP A 139 5.64 -22.29 28.38
C ASP A 139 6.86 -22.75 27.58
N GLN A 140 7.35 -21.92 26.66
CA GLN A 140 8.49 -22.19 25.77
C GLN A 140 9.76 -21.41 26.13
N ILE A 141 9.74 -20.60 27.20
CA ILE A 141 10.94 -19.84 27.62
C ILE A 141 12.04 -20.81 28.06
N GLN A 142 13.15 -20.76 27.31
CA GLN A 142 14.43 -21.42 27.59
C GLN A 142 15.60 -20.51 27.17
N ASN A 143 16.84 -20.88 27.49
CA ASN A 143 18.03 -20.14 27.07
C ASN A 143 18.96 -21.03 26.22
N PRO A 144 19.19 -20.70 24.94
CA PRO A 144 18.63 -19.57 24.18
C PRO A 144 17.11 -19.71 23.99
N LEU A 145 16.39 -18.61 23.79
CA LEU A 145 14.98 -18.67 23.39
C LEU A 145 14.88 -19.40 22.04
N PRO A 146 13.90 -20.30 21.87
CA PRO A 146 13.79 -21.06 20.64
C PRO A 146 13.39 -20.16 19.47
N TYR A 147 13.49 -20.71 18.27
CA TYR A 147 12.88 -20.12 17.08
C TYR A 147 11.35 -20.21 17.16
N PHE A 148 10.68 -19.07 17.00
CA PHE A 148 9.21 -18.98 17.01
C PHE A 148 8.66 -18.68 15.62
N ASN A 149 7.73 -19.53 15.19
CA ASN A 149 6.91 -19.37 13.99
C ASN A 149 5.49 -19.86 14.29
N GLU A 150 4.88 -19.30 15.32
CA GLU A 150 3.62 -19.77 15.87
C GLU A 150 2.48 -18.82 15.52
N VAL A 151 1.35 -19.40 15.11
CA VAL A 151 0.09 -18.68 14.92
C VAL A 151 -1.05 -19.54 15.47
N TYR A 152 -1.90 -18.91 16.25
CA TYR A 152 -3.16 -19.46 16.68
C TYR A 152 -4.27 -18.47 16.34
N TYR A 153 -5.36 -18.94 15.77
CA TYR A 153 -6.54 -18.15 15.47
C TYR A 153 -7.79 -19.00 15.65
N THR A 154 -8.91 -18.34 15.97
CA THR A 154 -10.24 -18.98 15.97
C THR A 154 -11.02 -18.66 14.70
N GLU A 155 -10.73 -17.50 14.10
CA GLU A 155 -11.30 -16.98 12.87
C GLU A 155 -10.23 -16.15 12.17
N LEU A 156 -10.06 -16.34 10.85
CA LEU A 156 -9.10 -15.56 10.07
C LEU A 156 -9.69 -14.19 9.69
N ALA A 157 -8.83 -13.17 9.71
CA ALA A 157 -9.14 -11.83 9.21
C ALA A 157 -9.38 -11.77 7.67
N TYR A 158 -9.08 -12.85 6.97
CA TYR A 158 -9.05 -12.98 5.52
C TYR A 158 -10.06 -14.03 5.06
N ASP A 159 -10.48 -13.99 3.80
CA ASP A 159 -11.38 -14.99 3.24
C ASP A 159 -10.70 -16.37 3.24
N GLU A 160 -11.22 -17.29 4.05
CA GLU A 160 -10.66 -18.65 4.19
C GLU A 160 -10.77 -19.45 2.90
N THR A 161 -11.83 -19.24 2.10
CA THR A 161 -11.99 -19.90 0.80
C THR A 161 -10.89 -19.43 -0.15
N TYR A 162 -10.58 -18.13 -0.16
CA TYR A 162 -9.48 -17.56 -0.93
C TYR A 162 -8.15 -18.17 -0.51
N ILE A 163 -7.84 -18.20 0.80
CA ILE A 163 -6.60 -18.80 1.32
C ILE A 163 -6.49 -20.28 0.93
N ASN A 164 -7.58 -21.05 1.08
CA ASN A 164 -7.60 -22.46 0.72
C ASN A 164 -7.36 -22.67 -0.79
N ASN A 165 -7.91 -21.80 -1.65
CA ASN A 165 -7.64 -21.83 -3.08
C ASN A 165 -6.17 -21.53 -3.39
N ILE A 166 -5.56 -20.54 -2.72
CA ILE A 166 -4.15 -20.22 -2.90
C ILE A 166 -3.25 -21.39 -2.49
N LYS A 167 -3.57 -22.07 -1.37
CA LYS A 167 -2.81 -23.24 -0.92
C LYS A 167 -2.85 -24.41 -1.93
N GLN A 168 -3.82 -24.44 -2.85
CA GLN A 168 -3.93 -25.46 -3.89
C GLN A 168 -3.26 -25.08 -5.22
N VAL A 169 -2.75 -23.86 -5.34
CA VAL A 169 -2.08 -23.39 -6.56
C VAL A 169 -0.83 -24.23 -6.83
N THR A 170 -0.69 -24.66 -8.09
CA THR A 170 0.51 -25.34 -8.59
C THR A 170 1.39 -24.39 -9.39
N LEU A 171 2.66 -24.77 -9.56
CA LEU A 171 3.57 -24.02 -10.42
C LEU A 171 3.23 -24.26 -11.90
N PRO A 172 3.31 -23.23 -12.76
CA PRO A 172 3.24 -23.39 -14.20
C PRO A 172 4.21 -24.44 -14.74
N GLU A 173 3.77 -25.20 -15.74
CA GLU A 173 4.63 -26.13 -16.48
C GLU A 173 5.73 -25.39 -17.27
N LYS A 174 5.37 -24.25 -17.89
CA LYS A 174 6.32 -23.40 -18.59
C LYS A 174 7.07 -22.52 -17.60
N THR A 175 8.38 -22.74 -17.45
CA THR A 175 9.22 -22.01 -16.50
C THR A 175 9.20 -20.49 -16.72
N ASP A 176 9.14 -20.00 -17.96
CA ASP A 176 9.10 -18.55 -18.23
C ASP A 176 7.83 -17.86 -17.69
N LEU A 177 6.79 -18.60 -17.30
CA LEU A 177 5.60 -18.03 -16.66
C LEU A 177 5.74 -17.88 -15.14
N ILE A 178 6.78 -18.46 -14.53
CA ILE A 178 7.02 -18.42 -13.08
C ILE A 178 7.09 -16.98 -12.52
N PRO A 179 7.79 -16.02 -13.17
CA PRO A 179 7.86 -14.64 -12.68
C PRO A 179 6.64 -13.77 -13.04
N SER A 180 5.69 -14.30 -13.82
CA SER A 180 4.50 -13.55 -14.23
C SER A 180 3.36 -13.75 -13.23
N SER A 181 3.06 -12.72 -12.45
CA SER A 181 1.98 -12.78 -11.47
C SER A 181 0.58 -12.80 -12.10
N GLY A 182 0.44 -12.39 -13.37
CA GLY A 182 -0.79 -12.56 -14.13
C GLY A 182 -1.01 -13.99 -14.63
N ALA A 183 0.06 -14.79 -14.73
CA ALA A 183 -0.02 -16.19 -15.16
C ALA A 183 -0.14 -17.17 -13.99
N THR A 184 0.27 -16.77 -12.77
CA THR A 184 0.28 -17.64 -11.59
C THR A 184 0.29 -16.84 -10.28
N SER A 185 -0.26 -17.44 -9.23
CA SER A 185 -0.32 -16.88 -7.87
C SER A 185 0.49 -17.67 -6.84
N TRP A 186 1.45 -18.51 -7.26
CA TRP A 186 2.25 -19.34 -6.34
C TRP A 186 2.97 -18.52 -5.27
N TRP A 187 3.34 -17.28 -5.57
CA TRP A 187 4.00 -16.37 -4.65
C TRP A 187 3.14 -16.04 -3.41
N GLN A 188 1.81 -16.13 -3.54
CA GLN A 188 0.87 -15.92 -2.42
C GLN A 188 0.89 -17.08 -1.43
N ILE A 189 1.39 -18.27 -1.80
CA ILE A 189 1.50 -19.42 -0.89
C ILE A 189 2.37 -19.05 0.32
N GLY A 190 3.46 -18.30 0.10
CA GLY A 190 4.32 -17.82 1.18
C GLY A 190 3.56 -16.97 2.20
N MET A 191 2.71 -16.04 1.71
CA MET A 191 1.85 -15.24 2.59
C MET A 191 0.77 -16.07 3.29
N ALA A 192 0.18 -17.05 2.60
CA ALA A 192 -0.78 -17.96 3.23
C ALA A 192 -0.14 -18.76 4.39
N CYS A 193 1.10 -19.25 4.20
CA CYS A 193 1.87 -19.92 5.25
C CYS A 193 2.22 -18.96 6.39
N TYR A 194 2.64 -17.73 6.09
CA TYR A 194 2.87 -16.71 7.13
C TYR A 194 1.61 -16.43 7.95
N ILE A 195 0.48 -16.15 7.30
CA ILE A 195 -0.78 -15.77 7.95
C ILE A 195 -1.30 -16.92 8.81
N THR A 196 -1.31 -18.15 8.28
CA THR A 196 -1.96 -19.29 8.95
C THR A 196 -1.05 -20.11 9.85
N GLY A 197 0.27 -19.98 9.73
CA GLY A 197 1.24 -20.88 10.36
C GLY A 197 1.27 -22.29 9.76
N ASP A 198 0.43 -22.59 8.77
CA ASP A 198 0.36 -23.91 8.13
C ASP A 198 1.39 -24.01 6.99
N MET A 199 2.42 -24.83 7.23
CA MET A 199 3.56 -24.98 6.34
C MET A 199 3.41 -26.11 5.31
N LYS A 200 2.27 -26.82 5.27
CA LYS A 200 2.10 -28.01 4.41
C LYS A 200 2.38 -27.77 2.92
N THR A 201 2.12 -26.56 2.44
CA THR A 201 2.28 -26.19 1.02
C THR A 201 3.52 -25.33 0.77
N PHE A 202 4.35 -25.11 1.80
CA PHE A 202 5.51 -24.23 1.71
C PHE A 202 6.57 -24.76 0.73
N ASP A 203 6.69 -26.08 0.56
CA ASP A 203 7.61 -26.65 -0.43
C ASP A 203 7.30 -26.22 -1.87
N THR A 204 6.01 -26.03 -2.21
CA THR A 204 5.60 -25.48 -3.52
C THR A 204 6.10 -24.05 -3.70
N TYR A 205 6.05 -23.24 -2.63
CA TYR A 205 6.58 -21.88 -2.63
C TYR A 205 8.11 -21.86 -2.78
N LEU A 206 8.81 -22.74 -2.06
CA LEU A 206 10.27 -22.90 -2.21
C LEU A 206 10.67 -23.34 -3.62
N GLU A 207 9.89 -24.23 -4.23
CA GLU A 207 10.12 -24.68 -5.61
C GLU A 207 9.89 -23.55 -6.63
N GLY A 208 8.92 -22.67 -6.39
CA GLY A 208 8.74 -21.45 -7.19
C GLY A 208 9.99 -20.56 -7.15
N TRP A 209 10.59 -20.38 -5.97
CA TRP A 209 11.86 -19.66 -5.81
C TRP A 209 13.03 -20.35 -6.48
N ARG A 210 13.17 -21.68 -6.39
CA ARG A 210 14.22 -22.42 -7.10
C ARG A 210 14.15 -22.15 -8.61
N LYS A 211 12.95 -22.17 -9.19
CA LYS A 211 12.75 -21.82 -10.61
C LYS A 211 13.07 -20.36 -10.93
N MET A 212 12.71 -19.41 -10.06
CA MET A 212 13.10 -17.99 -10.20
C MET A 212 14.63 -17.84 -10.21
N VAL A 213 15.33 -18.53 -9.31
CA VAL A 213 16.79 -18.55 -9.23
C VAL A 213 17.42 -19.14 -10.50
N GLU A 214 16.88 -20.25 -11.01
CA GLU A 214 17.36 -20.84 -12.26
C GLU A 214 17.20 -19.90 -13.46
N LEU A 215 16.08 -19.15 -13.51
CA LEU A 215 15.85 -18.13 -14.53
C LEU A 215 16.83 -16.97 -14.37
N SER A 216 17.07 -16.48 -13.16
CA SER A 216 17.97 -15.35 -12.91
C SER A 216 19.43 -15.64 -13.26
N LYS A 217 19.83 -16.91 -13.24
CA LYS A 217 21.14 -17.39 -13.72
C LYS A 217 21.29 -17.32 -15.24
N LYS A 218 20.18 -17.43 -15.98
CA LYS A 218 20.17 -17.27 -17.44
C LYS A 218 19.98 -15.81 -17.87
N ASN A 219 19.20 -15.08 -17.09
CA ASN A 219 18.79 -13.73 -17.39
C ASN A 219 18.44 -12.96 -16.11
N ASP A 220 19.23 -11.95 -15.76
CA ASP A 220 19.10 -11.19 -14.51
C ASP A 220 17.75 -10.48 -14.36
N PHE A 221 17.10 -10.14 -15.47
CA PHE A 221 15.80 -9.51 -15.48
C PHE A 221 14.61 -10.50 -15.42
N LEU A 222 14.89 -11.80 -15.34
CA LEU A 222 13.96 -12.94 -15.33
C LEU A 222 13.17 -13.08 -16.63
N ILE A 223 12.20 -12.21 -16.85
CA ILE A 223 11.41 -12.06 -18.08
C ILE A 223 11.15 -10.57 -18.37
N ILE A 224 10.74 -10.27 -19.60
CA ILE A 224 10.29 -8.90 -19.91
C ILE A 224 9.06 -8.57 -19.05
N ASN A 225 9.00 -7.34 -18.55
CA ASN A 225 7.94 -6.77 -17.72
C ASN A 225 7.93 -7.18 -16.24
N THR A 226 8.96 -7.88 -15.73
CA THR A 226 9.03 -8.22 -14.30
C THR A 226 9.06 -6.99 -13.37
N HIS A 227 9.37 -5.80 -13.90
CA HIS A 227 9.27 -4.51 -13.18
C HIS A 227 7.86 -4.21 -12.65
N LEU A 228 6.81 -4.79 -13.24
CA LEU A 228 5.42 -4.61 -12.82
C LEU A 228 5.05 -5.44 -11.59
N TYR A 229 5.73 -6.55 -11.37
CA TYR A 229 5.27 -7.58 -10.46
C TYR A 229 6.25 -7.86 -9.31
N MET A 230 7.49 -7.35 -9.38
CA MET A 230 8.53 -7.71 -8.40
C MET A 230 8.13 -7.41 -6.95
N ALA A 231 7.34 -6.37 -6.69
CA ALA A 231 6.85 -6.07 -5.35
C ALA A 231 6.06 -7.24 -4.75
N GLN A 232 5.30 -7.97 -5.58
CA GLN A 232 4.52 -9.14 -5.15
C GLN A 232 5.39 -10.33 -4.74
N TYR A 233 6.66 -10.38 -5.19
CA TYR A 233 7.63 -11.39 -4.77
C TYR A 233 8.49 -10.89 -3.60
N ALA A 234 8.95 -9.63 -3.68
CA ALA A 234 9.82 -9.02 -2.68
C ALA A 234 9.12 -8.84 -1.32
N GLU A 235 7.82 -8.52 -1.32
CA GLU A 235 7.04 -8.37 -0.08
C GLU A 235 6.94 -9.68 0.73
N PRO A 236 6.39 -10.78 0.18
CA PRO A 236 6.35 -12.04 0.91
C PRO A 236 7.74 -12.55 1.26
N TRP A 237 8.70 -12.44 0.33
CA TRP A 237 10.09 -12.84 0.61
C TRP A 237 10.63 -12.11 1.83
N ARG A 238 10.48 -10.77 1.89
CA ARG A 238 10.97 -9.95 3.00
C ARG A 238 10.42 -10.42 4.34
N LEU A 239 9.10 -10.60 4.46
CA LEU A 239 8.49 -11.07 5.70
C LEU A 239 9.06 -12.44 6.11
N LEU A 240 9.06 -13.39 5.18
CA LEU A 240 9.50 -14.77 5.43
C LEU A 240 10.99 -14.86 5.77
N GLU A 241 11.81 -14.08 5.09
CA GLU A 241 13.25 -13.97 5.31
C GLU A 241 13.56 -13.36 6.68
N PHE A 242 12.93 -12.24 7.05
CA PHE A 242 13.10 -11.68 8.37
C PHE A 242 12.52 -12.57 9.47
N THR A 243 11.51 -13.39 9.20
CA THR A 243 11.05 -14.39 10.18
C THR A 243 11.80 -15.72 10.09
N GLY A 244 12.90 -15.83 9.34
CA GLY A 244 13.73 -17.03 9.30
C GLY A 244 13.05 -18.29 8.72
N MET A 245 11.99 -18.12 7.92
CA MET A 245 11.19 -19.23 7.38
C MET A 245 11.83 -19.92 6.17
N PHE A 246 12.71 -19.24 5.42
CA PHE A 246 13.48 -19.88 4.35
C PHE A 246 14.56 -20.82 4.90
N PRO A 247 14.84 -21.95 4.24
CA PRO A 247 15.94 -22.83 4.61
C PRO A 247 17.29 -22.21 4.20
N ASP A 248 18.35 -22.48 4.98
CA ASP A 248 19.64 -21.80 4.86
C ASP A 248 20.36 -22.05 3.53
N ASP A 249 20.09 -23.18 2.88
CA ASP A 249 20.65 -23.55 1.58
C ASP A 249 20.04 -22.76 0.41
N LEU A 250 18.83 -22.20 0.57
CA LEU A 250 18.14 -21.45 -0.48
C LEU A 250 18.26 -19.92 -0.32
N ARG A 251 18.49 -19.43 0.90
CA ARG A 251 18.54 -17.98 1.20
C ARG A 251 19.55 -17.25 0.32
N ASN A 252 20.77 -17.80 0.21
CA ASN A 252 21.84 -17.28 -0.64
C ASN A 252 21.37 -16.98 -2.07
N ASP A 253 20.78 -18.00 -2.68
CA ASP A 253 20.43 -18.00 -4.09
C ASP A 253 19.27 -17.03 -4.37
N ILE A 254 18.33 -16.89 -3.42
CA ILE A 254 17.25 -15.91 -3.52
C ILE A 254 17.79 -14.48 -3.36
N GLU A 255 18.66 -14.23 -2.37
CA GLU A 255 19.30 -12.92 -2.20
C GLU A 255 20.04 -12.51 -3.48
N GLU A 256 20.86 -13.41 -4.03
CA GLU A 256 21.57 -13.15 -5.28
C GLU A 256 20.62 -12.90 -6.46
N CYS A 257 19.54 -13.68 -6.57
CA CYS A 257 18.50 -13.48 -7.58
C CYS A 257 17.89 -12.07 -7.51
N LEU A 258 17.53 -11.61 -6.30
CA LEU A 258 16.93 -10.30 -6.08
C LEU A 258 17.93 -9.16 -6.31
N PHE A 259 19.19 -9.34 -5.91
CA PHE A 259 20.27 -8.39 -6.17
C PHE A 259 20.49 -8.20 -7.68
N ARG A 260 20.60 -9.31 -8.43
CA ARG A 260 20.75 -9.29 -9.90
C ARG A 260 19.57 -8.60 -10.56
N TRP A 261 18.34 -8.91 -10.15
CA TRP A 261 17.15 -8.23 -10.67
C TRP A 261 17.19 -6.73 -10.40
N ALA A 262 17.57 -6.31 -9.18
CA ALA A 262 17.65 -4.89 -8.82
C ALA A 262 18.67 -4.13 -9.68
N GLN A 263 19.77 -4.78 -10.07
CA GLN A 263 20.77 -4.22 -11.00
C GLN A 263 20.38 -4.29 -12.48
N SER A 264 19.36 -5.07 -12.83
CA SER A 264 18.99 -5.35 -14.22
C SER A 264 18.28 -4.19 -14.93
N SER A 265 18.02 -4.38 -16.23
CA SER A 265 17.19 -3.48 -17.03
C SER A 265 15.72 -3.39 -16.58
N GLN A 266 15.23 -4.34 -15.78
CA GLN A 266 13.88 -4.34 -15.21
C GLN A 266 13.86 -3.86 -13.75
N GLY A 267 15.02 -3.72 -13.11
CA GLY A 267 15.19 -3.07 -11.81
C GLY A 267 15.56 -1.60 -11.99
N ILE A 268 16.76 -1.22 -11.51
CA ILE A 268 17.27 0.15 -11.57
C ILE A 268 17.26 0.72 -13.00
N GLY A 269 17.52 -0.10 -14.03
CA GLY A 269 17.51 0.34 -15.43
C GLY A 269 16.14 0.84 -15.90
N TYR A 270 15.05 0.24 -15.40
CA TYR A 270 13.69 0.68 -15.71
C TYR A 270 13.31 1.93 -14.90
N ALA A 271 13.55 1.90 -13.57
CA ALA A 271 13.20 2.99 -12.68
C ALA A 271 13.92 4.30 -13.05
N SER A 272 15.19 4.22 -13.44
CA SER A 272 16.00 5.38 -13.88
C SER A 272 15.55 5.97 -15.23
N GLY A 273 14.64 5.31 -15.94
CA GLY A 273 14.04 5.81 -17.18
C GLY A 273 13.13 7.03 -16.94
N HIS A 274 12.57 7.17 -15.74
CA HIS A 274 11.79 8.35 -15.36
C HIS A 274 12.73 9.47 -14.89
N LYS A 275 12.85 10.52 -15.70
CA LYS A 275 13.79 11.63 -15.46
C LYS A 275 13.13 12.96 -15.10
N SER A 276 11.84 13.11 -15.41
CA SER A 276 11.14 14.38 -15.22
C SER A 276 10.62 14.48 -13.80
N LYS A 277 10.74 15.65 -13.18
CA LYS A 277 10.16 15.94 -11.86
C LYS A 277 8.96 16.88 -11.95
N ASN A 278 8.51 17.18 -13.17
CA ASN A 278 7.42 18.14 -13.39
C ASN A 278 6.03 17.51 -13.28
N LEU A 279 5.93 16.18 -13.38
CA LEU A 279 4.69 15.42 -13.29
C LEU A 279 4.96 14.12 -12.51
N PRO A 280 3.93 13.53 -11.89
CA PRO A 280 4.07 12.24 -11.22
C PRO A 280 4.54 11.13 -12.17
N SER A 281 5.25 10.16 -11.63
CA SER A 281 5.67 8.97 -12.37
C SER A 281 4.49 8.13 -12.86
N HIS A 282 4.74 7.30 -13.88
CA HIS A 282 3.80 6.26 -14.26
C HIS A 282 3.78 5.12 -13.24
N ASN A 283 2.64 4.46 -13.07
CA ASN A 283 2.45 3.39 -12.10
C ASN A 283 3.42 2.20 -12.30
N HIS A 284 3.78 1.85 -13.56
CA HIS A 284 4.76 0.81 -13.86
C HIS A 284 6.13 1.10 -13.25
N THR A 285 6.55 2.37 -13.29
CA THR A 285 7.81 2.81 -12.69
C THR A 285 7.72 2.77 -11.16
N MET A 286 6.57 3.09 -10.59
CA MET A 286 6.33 3.03 -9.15
C MET A 286 6.35 1.60 -8.60
N PHE A 287 5.83 0.60 -9.32
CA PHE A 287 5.96 -0.81 -8.92
C PHE A 287 7.43 -1.22 -8.77
N CYS A 288 8.25 -0.85 -9.76
CA CYS A 288 9.68 -1.11 -9.75
C CYS A 288 10.37 -0.37 -8.59
N ALA A 289 10.09 0.92 -8.41
CA ALA A 289 10.65 1.74 -7.35
C ALA A 289 10.30 1.24 -5.95
N LEU A 290 9.05 0.84 -5.70
CA LEU A 290 8.65 0.26 -4.41
C LEU A 290 9.42 -1.03 -4.10
N SER A 291 9.62 -1.88 -5.12
CA SER A 291 10.44 -3.08 -5.00
C SER A 291 11.89 -2.73 -4.64
N LEU A 292 12.47 -1.72 -5.31
CA LEU A 292 13.81 -1.22 -5.02
C LEU A 292 13.91 -0.64 -3.60
N CYS A 293 12.89 0.01 -3.05
CA CYS A 293 12.88 0.47 -1.66
C CYS A 293 13.03 -0.69 -0.67
N TYR A 294 12.27 -1.76 -0.83
CA TYR A 294 12.34 -2.93 0.06
C TYR A 294 13.70 -3.63 -0.01
N LEU A 295 14.25 -3.76 -1.22
CA LEU A 295 15.57 -4.36 -1.44
C LEU A 295 16.68 -3.45 -0.93
N ALA A 296 16.59 -2.13 -1.15
CA ALA A 296 17.55 -1.16 -0.65
C ALA A 296 17.65 -1.19 0.88
N ASP A 297 16.50 -1.27 1.57
CA ASP A 297 16.48 -1.38 3.03
C ASP A 297 17.12 -2.70 3.51
N TYR A 298 16.77 -3.83 2.89
CA TYR A 298 17.32 -5.14 3.26
C TYR A 298 18.84 -5.18 3.03
N PHE A 299 19.28 -4.91 1.80
CA PHE A 299 20.69 -5.00 1.43
C PHE A 299 21.53 -3.90 2.08
N GLY A 300 21.00 -2.69 2.28
CA GLY A 300 21.71 -1.62 2.97
C GLY A 300 22.03 -1.95 4.44
N LYS A 301 21.12 -2.66 5.12
CA LYS A 301 21.35 -3.14 6.50
C LYS A 301 22.22 -4.39 6.54
N ARG A 302 21.94 -5.36 5.67
CA ARG A 302 22.62 -6.66 5.69
C ARG A 302 23.96 -6.66 4.98
N TYR A 303 24.24 -5.71 4.11
CA TYR A 303 25.49 -5.61 3.35
C TYR A 303 25.94 -4.14 3.30
N PRO A 304 26.32 -3.54 4.44
CA PRO A 304 26.67 -2.12 4.54
C PRO A 304 27.89 -1.71 3.69
N GLU A 305 28.67 -2.68 3.23
CA GLU A 305 29.77 -2.51 2.28
C GLU A 305 29.32 -2.21 0.84
N LEU A 306 28.04 -2.47 0.51
CA LEU A 306 27.49 -2.23 -0.81
C LEU A 306 27.01 -0.78 -0.96
N GLU A 307 27.31 -0.18 -2.10
CA GLU A 307 26.86 1.17 -2.45
C GLU A 307 25.59 1.14 -3.33
N GLU A 308 25.32 0.00 -3.96
CA GLU A 308 24.17 -0.26 -4.80
C GLU A 308 22.84 0.04 -4.09
N PRO A 309 22.60 -0.40 -2.83
CA PRO A 309 21.35 -0.11 -2.12
C PRO A 309 21.06 1.38 -1.96
N LYS A 310 22.09 2.22 -1.73
CA LYS A 310 21.92 3.67 -1.63
C LYS A 310 21.47 4.25 -2.97
N THR A 311 22.04 3.74 -4.06
CA THR A 311 21.68 4.15 -5.43
C THR A 311 20.24 3.74 -5.76
N TRP A 312 19.84 2.52 -5.40
CA TRP A 312 18.46 2.05 -5.58
C TRP A 312 17.45 2.92 -4.83
N LYS A 313 17.73 3.25 -3.57
CA LYS A 313 16.86 4.14 -2.77
C LYS A 313 16.75 5.52 -3.41
N ALA A 314 17.87 6.12 -3.83
CA ALA A 314 17.85 7.44 -4.46
C ALA A 314 17.01 7.47 -5.76
N VAL A 315 17.13 6.43 -6.59
CA VAL A 315 16.30 6.29 -7.81
C VAL A 315 14.82 6.11 -7.47
N ALA A 316 14.51 5.30 -6.45
CA ALA A 316 13.13 5.13 -6.01
C ALA A 316 12.53 6.43 -5.46
N ASP A 317 13.31 7.21 -4.71
CA ASP A 317 12.88 8.51 -4.17
C ASP A 317 12.61 9.53 -5.28
N ASP A 318 13.40 9.49 -6.35
CA ASP A 318 13.17 10.29 -7.55
C ASP A 318 11.85 9.93 -8.26
N VAL A 319 11.48 8.65 -8.28
CA VAL A 319 10.19 8.19 -8.86
C VAL A 319 8.99 8.73 -8.06
N PHE A 320 9.11 8.78 -6.72
CA PHE A 320 8.07 9.33 -5.83
C PHE A 320 8.22 10.83 -5.55
N TYR A 321 9.13 11.52 -6.24
CA TYR A 321 9.52 12.90 -5.96
C TYR A 321 8.33 13.86 -5.84
N THR A 322 7.37 13.82 -6.77
CA THR A 322 6.23 14.75 -6.78
C THR A 322 5.39 14.62 -5.51
N PHE A 323 5.14 13.39 -5.06
CA PHE A 323 4.36 13.11 -3.84
C PHE A 323 5.11 13.51 -2.56
N ASN A 324 6.44 13.38 -2.56
CA ASN A 324 7.28 13.87 -1.46
C ASN A 324 7.39 15.40 -1.44
N ASN A 325 7.03 16.08 -2.53
CA ASN A 325 7.15 17.53 -2.69
C ASN A 325 5.79 18.19 -2.95
N GLY A 326 4.77 17.76 -2.21
CA GLY A 326 3.47 18.43 -2.09
C GLY A 326 2.46 18.15 -3.21
N GLY A 327 2.77 17.26 -4.16
CA GLY A 327 1.81 16.73 -5.11
C GLY A 327 0.91 15.68 -4.45
N TRP A 328 -0.35 15.61 -4.88
CA TRP A 328 -1.31 14.63 -4.37
C TRP A 328 -2.03 13.83 -5.44
N LYS A 329 -2.12 14.37 -6.66
CA LYS A 329 -2.83 13.73 -7.77
C LYS A 329 -1.89 12.79 -8.54
N PRO A 330 -2.32 11.55 -8.86
CA PRO A 330 -1.63 10.68 -9.81
C PRO A 330 -1.54 11.27 -11.22
N TYR A 331 -0.63 10.73 -12.04
CA TYR A 331 -0.60 11.06 -13.46
C TYR A 331 -1.80 10.46 -14.22
N CYS A 332 -2.35 9.37 -13.70
CA CYS A 332 -3.62 8.82 -14.15
C CYS A 332 -4.77 9.62 -13.53
N ASP A 333 -5.77 9.96 -14.32
CA ASP A 333 -7.02 10.54 -13.83
C ASP A 333 -8.16 9.64 -14.24
N ASP A 334 -8.40 8.62 -13.41
CA ASP A 334 -9.29 7.52 -13.74
C ASP A 334 -9.86 6.90 -12.46
N SER A 335 -10.95 6.14 -12.60
CA SER A 335 -11.62 5.53 -11.45
C SER A 335 -10.95 4.25 -10.93
N SER A 336 -10.06 3.63 -11.70
CA SER A 336 -9.46 2.33 -11.43
C SER A 336 -7.99 2.42 -11.01
N TYR A 337 -7.06 2.66 -11.93
CA TYR A 337 -5.61 2.70 -11.70
C TYR A 337 -5.20 3.77 -10.69
N SER A 338 -5.80 4.95 -10.71
CA SER A 338 -5.52 6.00 -9.73
C SER A 338 -5.76 5.54 -8.30
N ASN A 339 -6.90 4.87 -8.08
CA ASN A 339 -7.40 4.45 -6.77
C ASN A 339 -6.91 3.08 -6.31
N GLN A 340 -6.72 2.15 -7.24
CA GLN A 340 -6.45 0.75 -6.95
C GLN A 340 -4.98 0.37 -7.16
N VAL A 341 -4.21 1.21 -7.83
CA VAL A 341 -2.81 0.96 -8.18
C VAL A 341 -1.90 2.10 -7.71
N THR A 342 -2.03 3.29 -8.30
CA THR A 342 -1.05 4.37 -8.14
C THR A 342 -1.01 4.91 -6.71
N LEU A 343 -2.13 5.39 -6.16
CA LEU A 343 -2.14 5.90 -4.79
C LEU A 343 -1.82 4.79 -3.75
N PRO A 344 -2.27 3.54 -3.88
CA PRO A 344 -1.78 2.45 -3.03
C PRO A 344 -0.26 2.30 -3.04
N LEU A 345 0.40 2.39 -4.20
CA LEU A 345 1.87 2.35 -4.27
C LEU A 345 2.51 3.55 -3.55
N VAL A 346 1.97 4.75 -3.73
CA VAL A 346 2.44 5.97 -3.03
C VAL A 346 2.28 5.82 -1.52
N LEU A 347 1.16 5.27 -1.05
CA LEU A 347 0.91 5.04 0.36
C LEU A 347 1.83 3.97 0.95
N MET A 348 2.06 2.86 0.24
CA MET A 348 2.99 1.82 0.72
C MET A 348 4.43 2.35 0.78
N TYR A 349 4.86 3.10 -0.22
CA TYR A 349 6.14 3.82 -0.19
C TYR A 349 6.20 4.78 1.01
N SER A 350 5.19 5.65 1.17
CA SER A 350 5.20 6.67 2.21
C SER A 350 5.04 6.11 3.62
N ILE A 351 4.34 4.99 3.81
CA ILE A 351 4.29 4.27 5.09
C ILE A 351 5.66 3.65 5.41
N PHE A 352 6.37 3.15 4.40
CA PHE A 352 7.66 2.50 4.58
C PHE A 352 8.79 3.51 4.85
N ASP A 353 8.74 4.68 4.23
CA ASP A 353 9.71 5.77 4.40
C ASP A 353 9.52 6.48 5.76
N ASP A 354 10.61 6.75 6.48
CA ASP A 354 10.55 7.30 7.85
C ASP A 354 10.02 8.73 7.91
N ASP A 355 10.20 9.51 6.82
CA ASP A 355 9.74 10.89 6.81
C ASP A 355 8.22 10.98 6.59
N HIS A 356 7.60 9.91 6.07
CA HIS A 356 6.16 9.87 5.76
C HIS A 356 5.68 11.10 4.96
N ALA A 357 6.52 11.60 4.04
CA ALA A 357 6.37 12.93 3.45
C ALA A 357 5.00 13.16 2.78
N PHE A 358 4.54 12.22 1.95
CA PHE A 358 3.22 12.30 1.32
C PHE A 358 2.08 12.22 2.34
N LEU A 359 2.18 11.31 3.32
CA LEU A 359 1.17 11.14 4.37
C LEU A 359 1.00 12.40 5.24
N LYS A 360 2.09 13.15 5.48
CA LYS A 360 2.07 14.44 6.21
C LYS A 360 1.56 15.62 5.37
N THR A 361 1.52 15.49 4.04
CA THR A 361 1.21 16.59 3.12
C THR A 361 0.00 16.28 2.23
N GLY A 362 0.20 15.53 1.14
CA GLY A 362 -0.80 15.27 0.10
C GLY A 362 -1.91 14.30 0.49
N ALA A 363 -1.74 13.45 1.50
CA ALA A 363 -2.72 12.42 1.84
C ALA A 363 -4.09 12.97 2.25
N ARG A 364 -4.17 14.15 2.89
CA ARG A 364 -5.47 14.78 3.20
C ARG A 364 -6.23 15.19 1.94
N ASN A 365 -5.52 15.69 0.92
CA ASN A 365 -6.14 16.01 -0.37
C ASN A 365 -6.61 14.74 -1.08
N ALA A 366 -5.80 13.67 -1.08
CA ALA A 366 -6.19 12.38 -1.64
C ALA A 366 -7.41 11.78 -0.92
N ALA A 367 -7.47 11.87 0.42
CA ALA A 367 -8.63 11.44 1.21
C ALA A 367 -9.89 12.27 0.87
N HIS A 368 -9.78 13.60 0.80
CA HIS A 368 -10.89 14.46 0.39
C HIS A 368 -11.38 14.15 -1.02
N TRP A 369 -10.45 13.96 -1.96
CA TRP A 369 -10.76 13.57 -3.33
C TRP A 369 -11.50 12.23 -3.38
N MET A 370 -10.95 11.20 -2.71
CA MET A 370 -11.55 9.88 -2.64
C MET A 370 -12.98 9.91 -2.08
N LYS A 371 -13.23 10.64 -0.98
CA LYS A 371 -14.58 10.79 -0.42
C LYS A 371 -15.55 11.50 -1.36
N SER A 372 -15.04 12.42 -2.17
CA SER A 372 -15.87 13.19 -3.12
C SER A 372 -16.27 12.37 -4.34
N ILE A 373 -15.42 11.46 -4.80
CA ILE A 373 -15.71 10.63 -5.97
C ILE A 373 -16.50 9.36 -5.63
N ILE A 374 -16.53 8.90 -4.37
CA ILE A 374 -17.31 7.70 -4.00
C ILE A 374 -18.81 8.00 -4.16
N GLY A 375 -19.47 7.24 -5.03
CA GLY A 375 -20.90 7.31 -5.28
C GLY A 375 -21.73 6.77 -4.12
N GLN A 376 -23.05 6.95 -4.23
CA GLN A 376 -24.00 6.62 -3.16
C GLN A 376 -24.01 5.13 -2.78
N ASN A 377 -23.71 4.27 -3.74
CA ASN A 377 -23.63 2.82 -3.59
C ASN A 377 -22.25 2.32 -3.09
N LEU A 378 -21.36 3.23 -2.69
CA LEU A 378 -19.95 2.99 -2.33
C LEU A 378 -19.04 2.50 -3.47
N PHE A 379 -19.50 2.57 -4.73
CA PHE A 379 -18.63 2.36 -5.90
C PHE A 379 -18.01 3.68 -6.32
N VAL A 380 -16.87 3.60 -7.01
CA VAL A 380 -16.32 4.77 -7.71
C VAL A 380 -16.99 4.83 -9.08
N PRO A 381 -17.60 5.95 -9.47
CA PRO A 381 -18.13 6.15 -10.82
C PRO A 381 -17.07 5.89 -11.87
N SER A 382 -17.51 5.49 -13.05
CA SER A 382 -16.63 5.15 -14.15
C SER A 382 -16.14 6.40 -14.88
N PHE A 383 -14.82 6.55 -15.04
CA PHE A 383 -14.15 7.58 -15.86
C PHE A 383 -12.69 7.15 -16.12
N GLY A 384 -12.07 7.63 -17.21
CA GLY A 384 -10.79 7.10 -17.72
C GLY A 384 -10.86 5.61 -18.06
N ASP A 385 -9.79 4.84 -17.81
CA ASP A 385 -9.78 3.35 -17.87
C ASP A 385 -10.56 2.73 -16.69
N GLY A 386 -11.75 3.28 -16.44
CA GLY A 386 -12.70 2.86 -15.44
C GLY A 386 -13.61 1.74 -15.92
N SER A 387 -14.64 1.49 -15.11
CA SER A 387 -15.66 0.50 -15.37
C SER A 387 -16.84 0.75 -14.43
N VAL A 388 -18.06 0.43 -14.85
CA VAL A 388 -19.27 0.48 -14.00
C VAL A 388 -19.22 -0.49 -12.81
N SER A 389 -18.20 -1.33 -12.73
CA SER A 389 -17.92 -2.23 -11.61
C SER A 389 -16.66 -1.84 -10.83
N SER A 390 -16.16 -0.62 -11.00
CA SER A 390 -14.98 -0.11 -10.29
C SER A 390 -15.20 -0.19 -8.78
N PRO A 391 -14.40 -1.01 -8.08
CA PRO A 391 -14.69 -1.33 -6.69
C PRO A 391 -14.36 -0.16 -5.77
N PHE A 392 -14.93 -0.21 -4.56
CA PHE A 392 -14.52 0.66 -3.45
C PHE A 392 -12.97 0.66 -3.29
N PRO A 393 -12.33 1.81 -3.02
CA PRO A 393 -10.89 1.94 -2.88
C PRO A 393 -10.35 1.40 -1.55
N THR A 394 -10.53 0.09 -1.29
CA THR A 394 -10.28 -0.54 0.01
C THR A 394 -8.87 -0.30 0.57
N ALA A 395 -7.82 -0.45 -0.25
CA ALA A 395 -6.44 -0.29 0.20
C ALA A 395 -6.13 1.15 0.64
N LEU A 396 -6.65 2.13 -0.13
CA LEU A 396 -6.55 3.54 0.22
C LEU A 396 -7.26 3.81 1.54
N SER A 397 -8.52 3.38 1.67
CA SER A 397 -9.33 3.63 2.86
C SER A 397 -8.72 3.00 4.11
N MET A 398 -8.13 1.79 4.03
CA MET A 398 -7.42 1.15 5.14
C MET A 398 -6.28 2.02 5.68
N VAL A 399 -5.38 2.47 4.81
CA VAL A 399 -4.21 3.24 5.23
C VAL A 399 -4.57 4.67 5.62
N LEU A 400 -5.44 5.33 4.86
CA LEU A 400 -5.83 6.72 5.11
C LEU A 400 -6.66 6.85 6.39
N SER A 401 -7.62 5.95 6.64
CA SER A 401 -8.35 5.94 7.91
C SER A 401 -7.42 5.76 9.10
N HIS A 402 -6.46 4.83 9.00
CA HIS A 402 -5.43 4.62 10.01
C HIS A 402 -4.56 5.85 10.25
N TYR A 403 -3.91 6.37 9.21
CA TYR A 403 -2.88 7.39 9.38
C TYR A 403 -3.46 8.78 9.69
N LEU A 404 -4.60 9.12 9.08
CA LEU A 404 -5.26 10.41 9.31
C LEU A 404 -6.23 10.38 10.50
N GLU A 405 -6.42 9.22 11.13
CA GLU A 405 -7.45 8.97 12.14
C GLU A 405 -8.86 9.35 11.65
N ASP A 406 -9.14 9.08 10.37
CA ASP A 406 -10.38 9.49 9.69
C ASP A 406 -11.48 8.43 9.92
N GLY A 407 -12.37 8.74 10.89
CA GLY A 407 -13.52 7.90 11.24
C GLY A 407 -14.59 7.81 10.13
N GLU A 408 -14.65 8.76 9.21
CA GLU A 408 -15.61 8.74 8.10
C GLU A 408 -15.16 7.70 7.07
N LEU A 409 -13.87 7.72 6.71
CA LEU A 409 -13.27 6.67 5.88
C LEU A 409 -13.36 5.30 6.53
N ARG A 410 -13.22 5.23 7.86
CA ARG A 410 -13.40 3.97 8.59
C ARG A 410 -14.82 3.44 8.46
N ARG A 411 -15.84 4.29 8.64
CA ARG A 411 -17.25 3.93 8.45
C ARG A 411 -17.51 3.40 7.03
N MET A 412 -17.09 4.15 6.00
CA MET A 412 -17.25 3.74 4.60
C MET A 412 -16.57 2.40 4.31
N LEU A 413 -15.37 2.19 4.85
CA LEU A 413 -14.66 0.92 4.73
C LEU A 413 -15.45 -0.24 5.37
N GLU A 414 -16.02 -0.05 6.56
CA GLU A 414 -16.81 -1.08 7.24
C GLU A 414 -18.12 -1.39 6.51
N GLU A 415 -18.83 -0.38 6.01
CA GLU A 415 -20.05 -0.54 5.21
C GLU A 415 -19.77 -1.28 3.89
N SER A 416 -18.64 -0.98 3.24
CA SER A 416 -18.24 -1.66 1.99
C SER A 416 -18.00 -3.17 2.18
N LYS A 417 -17.60 -3.61 3.38
CA LYS A 417 -17.37 -5.02 3.70
C LYS A 417 -18.68 -5.82 3.79
N GLY A 418 -19.77 -5.19 4.20
CA GLY A 418 -21.04 -5.86 4.55
C GLY A 418 -21.82 -6.46 3.37
N ASN A 419 -21.61 -6.00 2.14
CA ASN A 419 -22.46 -6.39 1.01
C ASN A 419 -21.73 -7.02 -0.19
N LYS A 420 -20.43 -6.76 -0.42
CA LYS A 420 -19.80 -7.05 -1.73
C LYS A 420 -18.29 -7.37 -1.73
N PHE A 421 -17.64 -7.54 -0.57
CA PHE A 421 -16.17 -7.61 -0.51
C PHE A 421 -15.63 -8.87 0.18
N ARG A 422 -14.67 -9.55 -0.45
CA ARG A 422 -13.89 -10.65 0.14
C ARG A 422 -12.43 -10.25 0.22
N LEU A 423 -11.87 -10.24 1.43
CA LEU A 423 -10.47 -9.88 1.68
C LEU A 423 -9.54 -11.00 1.20
N GLY A 424 -8.90 -10.79 0.05
CA GLY A 424 -7.79 -11.63 -0.40
C GLY A 424 -6.48 -11.29 0.33
N ILE A 425 -5.49 -12.17 0.22
CA ILE A 425 -4.15 -11.97 0.82
C ILE A 425 -3.19 -11.19 -0.09
N GLY A 426 -3.65 -10.65 -1.22
CA GLY A 426 -2.85 -9.72 -2.02
C GLY A 426 -2.64 -8.33 -1.36
N ARG A 427 -3.39 -8.04 -0.29
CA ARG A 427 -3.33 -6.81 0.50
C ARG A 427 -3.06 -7.17 1.97
N ASN A 428 -1.83 -7.61 2.22
CA ASN A 428 -1.35 -8.31 3.43
C ASN A 428 -1.44 -7.54 4.76
N ARG A 429 -1.67 -6.23 4.73
CA ARG A 429 -1.81 -5.36 5.91
C ARG A 429 -3.19 -4.72 5.87
N LEU A 430 -4.00 -4.92 6.91
CA LEU A 430 -5.38 -4.44 6.98
C LEU A 430 -5.49 -3.05 7.63
N PHE A 431 -4.41 -2.56 8.23
CA PHE A 431 -4.26 -1.27 8.90
C PHE A 431 -5.35 -1.01 9.95
N ASP A 432 -5.79 -2.06 10.66
CA ASP A 432 -6.76 -1.88 11.74
C ASP A 432 -6.09 -1.39 13.03
N SER A 433 -6.03 -0.08 13.21
CA SER A 433 -5.56 0.54 14.45
C SER A 433 -6.67 0.89 15.44
N GLY A 434 -7.91 0.43 15.20
CA GLY A 434 -9.03 0.71 16.10
C GLY A 434 -9.59 2.13 16.02
N VAL A 435 -9.36 2.85 14.92
CA VAL A 435 -10.09 4.09 14.60
C VAL A 435 -11.59 3.79 14.67
N GLN A 436 -12.34 4.63 15.39
CA GLN A 436 -13.78 4.44 15.52
C GLN A 436 -14.50 5.05 14.31
N PRO A 437 -15.50 4.37 13.73
CA PRO A 437 -16.32 4.96 12.69
C PRO A 437 -17.07 6.19 13.20
N SER A 438 -17.24 7.21 12.36
CA SER A 438 -17.98 8.43 12.69
C SER A 438 -19.20 8.65 11.79
N ASP A 439 -20.32 9.05 12.39
CA ASP A 439 -21.64 9.19 11.74
C ASP A 439 -21.86 10.50 10.97
N SER A 440 -20.86 11.38 10.85
CA SER A 440 -21.02 12.72 10.27
C SER A 440 -20.32 12.87 8.93
N PRO A 441 -20.81 12.23 7.85
CA PRO A 441 -20.26 12.54 6.55
C PRO A 441 -20.84 13.89 6.07
N ASP A 442 -19.96 14.77 5.58
CA ASP A 442 -20.40 16.05 5.05
C ASP A 442 -21.35 15.82 3.86
N SER A 443 -22.49 16.50 3.88
CA SER A 443 -23.38 16.61 2.72
C SER A 443 -23.33 18.01 2.12
N GLY A 444 -23.80 18.13 0.89
CA GLY A 444 -23.77 19.33 0.08
C GLY A 444 -22.74 19.24 -1.04
N MET A 445 -22.12 20.38 -1.34
CA MET A 445 -21.24 20.52 -2.50
C MET A 445 -19.78 20.60 -2.09
N THR A 446 -19.00 19.67 -2.59
CA THR A 446 -17.56 19.58 -2.38
C THR A 446 -16.83 19.82 -3.69
N ARG A 447 -15.88 20.76 -3.68
CA ARG A 447 -15.02 21.08 -4.82
C ARG A 447 -13.60 20.69 -4.49
N ILE A 448 -13.02 19.78 -5.28
CA ILE A 448 -11.63 19.38 -5.16
C ILE A 448 -10.76 20.32 -5.98
N SER A 449 -9.80 20.97 -5.33
CA SER A 449 -8.87 21.87 -6.01
C SER A 449 -7.88 21.10 -6.88
N ILE A 450 -7.50 21.67 -8.02
CA ILE A 450 -6.51 21.05 -8.89
C ILE A 450 -5.10 21.01 -8.25
N ASP A 451 -4.36 19.93 -8.52
CA ASP A 451 -2.99 19.76 -8.07
C ASP A 451 -2.02 20.79 -8.70
N ASN A 452 -0.99 21.18 -7.95
CA ASN A 452 0.00 22.16 -8.40
C ASN A 452 0.81 21.67 -9.61
N TYR A 453 1.25 20.40 -9.61
CA TYR A 453 2.03 19.85 -10.71
C TYR A 453 1.18 19.78 -11.99
N ILE A 454 -0.10 19.41 -11.87
CA ILE A 454 -1.03 19.33 -13.01
C ILE A 454 -1.38 20.72 -13.57
N TYR A 455 -1.58 21.74 -12.71
CA TYR A 455 -1.87 23.09 -13.18
C TYR A 455 -0.63 23.77 -13.79
N ASP A 456 0.50 23.70 -13.10
CA ASP A 456 1.70 24.45 -13.47
C ASP A 456 2.42 23.89 -14.71
N ILE A 457 2.11 22.64 -15.12
CA ILE A 457 2.87 21.92 -16.14
C ILE A 457 2.97 22.71 -17.46
N TRP A 458 1.91 23.40 -17.87
CA TRP A 458 1.92 24.18 -19.09
C TRP A 458 2.88 25.35 -19.06
N SER A 459 3.11 25.94 -17.88
CA SER A 459 4.09 27.01 -17.70
C SER A 459 5.51 26.48 -17.52
N LYS A 460 5.67 25.35 -16.79
CA LYS A 460 6.96 24.74 -16.45
C LYS A 460 7.57 23.97 -17.62
N ASN A 461 6.76 23.16 -18.30
CA ASN A 461 7.15 22.35 -19.44
C ASN A 461 5.96 22.15 -20.40
N PRO A 462 5.73 23.08 -21.35
CA PRO A 462 4.63 22.99 -22.30
C PRO A 462 4.61 21.69 -23.12
N GLY A 463 5.76 21.08 -23.36
CA GLY A 463 5.85 19.81 -24.09
C GLY A 463 5.24 18.64 -23.31
N GLU A 464 5.41 18.61 -21.99
CA GLU A 464 4.74 17.66 -21.11
C GLU A 464 3.28 18.05 -20.86
N GLY A 465 2.96 19.36 -20.78
CA GLY A 465 1.57 19.83 -20.64
C GLY A 465 0.67 19.36 -21.78
N LYS A 466 1.16 19.42 -23.03
CA LYS A 466 0.47 18.88 -24.22
C LYS A 466 0.21 17.37 -24.17
N ARG A 467 1.01 16.63 -23.40
CA ARG A 467 0.81 15.19 -23.19
C ARG A 467 -0.15 14.92 -22.04
N MET A 468 -0.26 15.83 -21.08
CA MET A 468 -1.13 15.68 -19.92
C MET A 468 -2.58 16.10 -20.23
N THR A 469 -2.81 17.15 -21.01
CA THR A 469 -4.15 17.68 -21.29
C THR A 469 -4.21 18.24 -22.71
N GLY A 470 -5.41 18.36 -23.30
CA GLY A 470 -5.58 18.88 -24.66
C GLY A 470 -5.25 20.38 -24.81
N ALA A 471 -5.52 21.19 -23.78
CA ALA A 471 -5.30 22.63 -23.80
C ALA A 471 -4.83 23.16 -22.43
N PRO A 472 -4.10 24.29 -22.37
CA PRO A 472 -3.68 24.90 -21.11
C PRO A 472 -4.87 25.42 -20.30
N PRO A 473 -4.69 25.66 -18.99
CA PRO A 473 -5.70 26.36 -18.20
C PRO A 473 -5.84 27.82 -18.66
N TYR A 474 -7.06 28.26 -18.95
CA TYR A 474 -7.37 29.63 -19.38
C TYR A 474 -7.84 30.55 -18.24
N GLY A 475 -7.77 30.07 -17.00
CA GLY A 475 -8.12 30.82 -15.81
C GLY A 475 -7.14 30.63 -14.65
N PRO A 476 -7.28 31.40 -13.57
CA PRO A 476 -6.44 31.28 -12.39
C PRO A 476 -6.67 29.92 -11.71
N LYS A 477 -5.61 29.34 -11.13
CA LYS A 477 -5.67 28.06 -10.41
C LYS A 477 -6.83 27.97 -9.41
N ALA A 478 -7.10 29.07 -8.70
CA ALA A 478 -8.16 29.15 -7.70
C ALA A 478 -9.58 28.97 -8.29
N GLN A 479 -9.76 29.06 -9.61
CA GLN A 479 -11.00 28.74 -10.32
C GLN A 479 -10.98 27.34 -10.95
N CYS A 480 -9.81 26.79 -11.27
CA CYS A 480 -9.67 25.42 -11.74
C CYS A 480 -9.97 24.40 -10.63
N PHE A 481 -10.48 23.23 -11.00
CA PHE A 481 -10.81 22.16 -10.06
C PHE A 481 -10.57 20.79 -10.70
N ASP A 482 -10.41 19.76 -9.87
CA ASP A 482 -10.24 18.38 -10.30
C ASP A 482 -11.61 17.72 -10.47
N LYS A 483 -12.41 17.67 -9.40
CA LYS A 483 -13.79 17.16 -9.41
C LYS A 483 -14.70 18.04 -8.57
N VAL A 484 -16.00 18.02 -8.87
CA VAL A 484 -17.05 18.59 -8.01
C VAL A 484 -18.09 17.52 -7.74
N SER A 485 -18.37 17.28 -6.46
CA SER A 485 -19.46 16.39 -6.03
C SER A 485 -20.56 17.19 -5.35
N ILE A 486 -21.81 16.91 -5.66
CA ILE A 486 -22.98 17.42 -4.94
C ILE A 486 -23.74 16.22 -4.39
N ARG A 487 -24.04 16.22 -3.09
CA ARG A 487 -24.85 15.19 -2.45
C ARG A 487 -25.84 15.79 -1.45
N THR A 488 -27.05 15.25 -1.36
CA THR A 488 -28.02 15.68 -0.32
C THR A 488 -27.80 14.95 1.01
N GLY A 489 -27.18 13.77 0.94
CA GLY A 489 -26.82 12.96 2.10
C GLY A 489 -26.12 11.65 1.69
N TRP A 490 -26.27 10.61 2.50
CA TRP A 490 -25.60 9.31 2.36
C TRP A 490 -26.55 8.10 2.42
N ASP A 491 -27.87 8.34 2.46
CA ASP A 491 -28.86 7.26 2.31
C ASP A 491 -28.92 6.79 0.85
N GLU A 492 -28.70 5.50 0.61
CA GLU A 492 -28.61 4.93 -0.75
C GLU A 492 -29.85 5.21 -1.61
N ILE A 493 -31.03 5.30 -0.99
CA ILE A 493 -32.30 5.37 -1.69
C ILE A 493 -32.84 6.80 -1.74
N ASN A 494 -32.70 7.57 -0.67
CA ASN A 494 -33.40 8.84 -0.51
C ASN A 494 -32.55 10.05 -0.87
N ASP A 495 -31.23 9.89 -0.94
CA ASP A 495 -30.32 10.98 -1.25
C ASP A 495 -29.83 10.94 -2.70
N ASP A 496 -29.62 12.13 -3.26
CA ASP A 496 -29.11 12.32 -4.61
C ASP A 496 -27.59 12.54 -4.58
N PHE A 497 -26.90 12.11 -5.63
CA PHE A 497 -25.47 12.32 -5.85
C PHE A 497 -25.21 12.76 -7.29
N LEU A 498 -24.35 13.75 -7.47
CA LEU A 498 -23.87 14.23 -8.77
C LEU A 498 -22.35 14.38 -8.71
N LEU A 499 -21.64 13.82 -9.68
CA LEU A 499 -20.20 13.99 -9.84
C LEU A 499 -19.90 14.60 -11.21
N LEU A 500 -19.11 15.69 -11.20
CA LEU A 500 -18.71 16.44 -12.38
C LEU A 500 -17.19 16.49 -12.48
N ASP A 501 -16.69 16.38 -13.71
CA ASP A 501 -15.27 16.48 -14.00
C ASP A 501 -14.81 17.93 -14.24
N GLY A 502 -13.69 18.31 -13.61
CA GLY A 502 -13.02 19.59 -13.85
C GLY A 502 -11.73 19.48 -14.66
N LEU A 503 -11.22 18.27 -14.88
CA LEU A 503 -9.94 17.99 -15.49
C LEU A 503 -10.12 16.98 -16.63
N GLY A 504 -10.03 17.45 -17.87
CA GLY A 504 -9.91 16.57 -19.04
C GLY A 504 -8.44 16.27 -19.31
N SER A 505 -8.08 14.99 -19.35
CA SER A 505 -6.70 14.53 -19.39
C SER A 505 -6.40 13.67 -20.62
N ASN A 506 -5.27 13.98 -21.27
CA ASN A 506 -4.58 13.12 -22.24
C ASN A 506 -3.53 12.22 -21.57
N GLY A 507 -3.50 12.25 -20.23
CA GLY A 507 -2.59 11.46 -19.42
C GLY A 507 -2.81 9.95 -19.61
N ILE A 508 -2.13 9.17 -18.79
CA ILE A 508 -2.24 7.71 -18.90
C ILE A 508 -3.50 7.23 -18.19
N HIS A 509 -4.27 6.35 -18.83
CA HIS A 509 -5.55 5.83 -18.33
C HIS A 509 -6.66 6.89 -18.18
N ALA A 510 -6.50 8.08 -18.76
CA ALA A 510 -7.40 9.22 -18.55
C ALA A 510 -7.92 9.77 -19.88
N TYR A 511 -9.09 10.42 -19.87
CA TYR A 511 -9.80 10.86 -21.08
C TYR A 511 -10.08 12.37 -21.11
N ASN A 512 -10.40 12.89 -22.30
CA ASN A 512 -10.72 14.30 -22.50
C ASN A 512 -12.20 14.60 -22.18
N ASP A 513 -12.59 14.39 -20.93
CA ASP A 513 -13.96 14.44 -20.40
C ASP A 513 -14.21 15.67 -19.54
N CYS A 514 -13.46 16.77 -19.73
CA CYS A 514 -13.62 18.00 -18.96
C CYS A 514 -15.08 18.53 -19.00
N MET A 515 -15.66 18.82 -17.83
CA MET A 515 -17.09 19.12 -17.60
C MET A 515 -18.07 17.97 -17.88
N GLY A 516 -17.57 16.73 -17.96
CA GLY A 516 -18.39 15.53 -18.05
C GLY A 516 -19.21 15.31 -16.78
N ILE A 517 -20.40 14.74 -16.97
CA ILE A 517 -21.20 14.19 -15.87
C ILE A 517 -20.78 12.74 -15.67
N LEU A 518 -19.94 12.49 -14.66
CA LEU A 518 -19.39 11.16 -14.40
C LEU A 518 -20.42 10.25 -13.70
N ASP A 519 -21.27 10.83 -12.86
CA ASP A 519 -22.36 10.13 -12.16
C ASP A 519 -23.51 11.08 -11.88
N TYR A 520 -24.74 10.63 -12.10
CA TYR A 520 -25.91 11.20 -11.45
C TYR A 520 -26.78 10.09 -10.89
N THR A 521 -26.88 10.02 -9.57
CA THR A 521 -27.66 9.04 -8.82
C THR A 521 -28.84 9.72 -8.13
N SER A 522 -30.02 9.14 -8.26
CA SER A 522 -31.23 9.58 -7.55
C SER A 522 -32.18 8.40 -7.37
N LYS A 523 -32.84 8.31 -6.20
CA LYS A 523 -33.76 7.21 -5.85
C LYS A 523 -33.10 5.82 -5.84
N GLY A 524 -31.81 5.76 -5.48
CA GLY A 524 -31.01 4.53 -5.54
C GLY A 524 -30.72 4.02 -6.96
N ILE A 525 -30.90 4.86 -7.99
CA ILE A 525 -30.63 4.52 -9.39
C ILE A 525 -29.55 5.46 -9.92
N VAL A 526 -28.49 4.90 -10.50
CA VAL A 526 -27.50 5.64 -11.31
C VAL A 526 -28.14 5.90 -12.69
N TRP A 527 -28.47 7.15 -12.97
CA TRP A 527 -29.18 7.57 -14.19
C TRP A 527 -28.25 7.98 -15.33
N LEU A 528 -27.16 8.67 -14.99
CA LEU A 528 -26.11 9.05 -15.92
C LEU A 528 -24.82 8.40 -15.45
N VAL A 529 -24.14 7.71 -16.36
CA VAL A 529 -22.87 7.03 -16.13
C VAL A 529 -22.04 7.13 -17.38
N GLU A 530 -20.73 7.29 -17.21
CA GLU A 530 -19.78 7.20 -18.31
C GLU A 530 -19.29 5.75 -18.48
N GLU A 531 -19.67 5.10 -19.58
CA GLU A 531 -19.17 3.75 -19.89
C GLU A 531 -17.87 3.83 -20.70
N ASN A 532 -16.86 4.31 -20.00
CA ASN A 532 -15.51 4.50 -20.50
C ASN A 532 -14.65 3.34 -20.02
N ASP A 533 -14.30 2.43 -20.94
CA ASP A 533 -13.24 1.45 -20.73
C ASP A 533 -12.09 1.70 -21.72
N TYR A 534 -10.98 0.99 -21.58
CA TYR A 534 -9.80 1.14 -22.45
C TYR A 534 -10.07 0.92 -23.95
N ARG A 535 -11.26 0.45 -24.34
CA ARG A 535 -11.68 0.21 -25.72
C ARG A 535 -12.44 1.39 -26.31
N TRP A 536 -12.97 2.28 -25.47
CA TRP A 536 -13.83 3.40 -25.86
C TRP A 536 -13.32 4.75 -25.32
N PRO A 537 -12.06 5.14 -25.59
CA PRO A 537 -11.46 6.36 -25.04
C PRO A 537 -11.98 7.65 -25.70
N GLU A 538 -12.83 7.54 -26.72
CA GLU A 538 -13.25 8.68 -27.51
C GLU A 538 -14.32 9.54 -26.80
N PRO A 539 -14.28 10.87 -26.96
CA PRO A 539 -15.23 11.78 -26.32
C PRO A 539 -16.71 11.55 -26.64
N GLU A 540 -17.05 10.84 -27.72
CA GLU A 540 -18.44 10.42 -28.00
C GLU A 540 -19.01 9.43 -26.97
N ASN A 541 -18.16 8.76 -26.19
CA ASN A 541 -18.56 7.85 -25.11
C ASN A 541 -18.68 8.59 -23.75
N CYS A 542 -18.24 9.85 -23.71
CA CYS A 542 -18.24 10.68 -22.51
C CYS A 542 -19.54 11.50 -22.39
N SER A 543 -19.95 11.83 -21.16
CA SER A 543 -21.14 12.68 -20.92
C SER A 543 -20.83 14.17 -21.06
N ILE A 544 -20.29 14.55 -22.23
CA ILE A 544 -19.83 15.90 -22.54
C ILE A 544 -20.54 16.51 -23.76
N LEU A 545 -20.26 17.77 -24.03
CA LEU A 545 -20.62 18.43 -25.29
C LEU A 545 -19.39 18.45 -26.21
N THR A 546 -19.51 18.18 -27.50
CA THR A 546 -18.44 18.46 -28.47
C THR A 546 -18.91 19.49 -29.50
N ILE A 547 -18.01 20.37 -29.95
CA ILE A 547 -18.33 21.42 -30.92
C ILE A 547 -17.43 21.27 -32.14
N ALA A 548 -18.03 21.05 -33.31
CA ALA A 548 -17.34 21.01 -34.59
C ALA A 548 -17.93 22.06 -35.54
N ARG A 549 -17.07 22.68 -36.35
CA ARG A 549 -17.45 23.64 -37.39
C ARG A 549 -16.76 23.27 -38.69
N ASP A 550 -17.53 23.18 -39.77
CA ASP A 550 -17.05 22.86 -41.12
C ASP A 550 -16.22 21.56 -41.19
N GLY A 551 -16.53 20.59 -40.31
CA GLY A 551 -15.84 19.30 -40.21
C GLY A 551 -14.57 19.30 -39.35
N TYR A 552 -14.24 20.42 -38.69
CA TYR A 552 -13.07 20.54 -37.83
C TYR A 552 -13.47 20.83 -36.38
N ALA A 553 -12.71 20.29 -35.44
CA ALA A 553 -12.76 20.61 -34.01
C ALA A 553 -11.39 21.13 -33.56
N SER A 554 -11.37 21.96 -32.53
CA SER A 554 -10.14 22.37 -31.84
C SER A 554 -9.66 21.29 -30.87
N ASP A 555 -8.51 21.51 -30.24
CA ASP A 555 -8.07 20.68 -29.11
C ASP A 555 -9.15 20.66 -28.01
N TYR A 556 -9.34 19.50 -27.39
CA TYR A 556 -10.27 19.35 -26.29
C TYR A 556 -9.81 20.19 -25.08
N PRO A 557 -10.73 20.88 -24.40
CA PRO A 557 -10.34 21.64 -23.23
C PRO A 557 -9.89 20.74 -22.08
N GLY A 558 -8.80 21.12 -21.42
CA GLY A 558 -8.24 20.34 -20.30
C GLY A 558 -8.72 20.77 -18.92
N TYR A 559 -9.28 21.97 -18.77
CA TYR A 559 -9.54 22.57 -17.46
C TYR A 559 -10.86 23.34 -17.43
N ALA A 560 -11.73 23.00 -16.48
CA ALA A 560 -12.93 23.76 -16.19
C ALA A 560 -12.67 24.86 -15.16
N LEU A 561 -13.44 25.94 -15.25
CA LEU A 561 -13.41 27.07 -14.33
C LEU A 561 -14.71 27.14 -13.56
N MET A 562 -14.62 27.12 -12.23
CA MET A 562 -15.75 27.42 -11.34
C MET A 562 -15.88 28.93 -11.21
N GLU A 563 -16.87 29.53 -11.87
CA GLU A 563 -17.13 30.97 -11.81
C GLU A 563 -18.00 31.35 -10.63
N GLU A 564 -18.93 30.47 -10.27
CA GLU A 564 -19.93 30.76 -9.26
C GLU A 564 -20.44 29.50 -8.59
N GLN A 565 -20.58 29.56 -7.26
CA GLN A 565 -21.08 28.47 -6.43
C GLN A 565 -21.96 29.06 -5.32
N ARG A 566 -23.23 28.66 -5.26
CA ARG A 566 -24.17 29.10 -4.21
C ARG A 566 -25.02 27.95 -3.70
N LYS A 567 -25.24 27.91 -2.38
CA LYS A 567 -26.32 27.13 -1.76
C LYS A 567 -27.57 28.02 -1.72
N LEU A 568 -28.61 27.61 -2.44
CA LEU A 568 -29.89 28.33 -2.52
C LEU A 568 -30.90 27.86 -1.47
N GLY A 569 -30.77 26.63 -0.99
CA GLY A 569 -31.60 25.99 0.03
C GLY A 569 -30.91 24.75 0.61
N GLU A 570 -31.60 23.95 1.43
CA GLU A 570 -31.03 22.76 2.10
C GLU A 570 -30.35 21.80 1.11
N ASP A 571 -31.06 21.47 0.02
CA ASP A 571 -30.62 20.58 -1.06
C ASP A 571 -30.69 21.24 -2.45
N CYS A 572 -30.64 22.57 -2.48
CA CYS A 572 -30.72 23.33 -3.73
C CYS A 572 -29.42 24.10 -3.94
N PHE A 573 -28.71 23.78 -5.02
CA PHE A 573 -27.41 24.34 -5.35
C PHE A 573 -27.42 24.99 -6.73
N TYR A 574 -26.70 26.10 -6.87
CA TYR A 574 -26.42 26.74 -8.15
C TYR A 574 -24.92 26.74 -8.39
N ILE A 575 -24.53 26.23 -9.55
CA ILE A 575 -23.15 26.28 -10.04
C ILE A 575 -23.13 26.91 -11.43
N ARG A 576 -22.15 27.77 -11.66
CA ARG A 576 -21.81 28.26 -12.99
C ARG A 576 -20.36 27.93 -13.28
N MET A 577 -20.17 27.12 -14.32
CA MET A 577 -18.86 26.70 -14.78
C MET A 577 -18.63 27.17 -16.21
N ARG A 578 -17.37 27.34 -16.58
CA ARG A 578 -16.96 27.72 -17.92
C ARG A 578 -15.80 26.84 -18.36
N VAL A 579 -15.81 26.49 -19.63
CA VAL A 579 -14.65 25.98 -20.34
C VAL A 579 -14.40 26.89 -21.53
N ASP A 580 -13.13 27.24 -21.72
CA ASP A 580 -12.70 28.17 -22.76
C ASP A 580 -12.22 27.44 -24.01
N ASN A 581 -12.34 28.16 -25.13
CA ASN A 581 -11.82 27.74 -26.44
C ASN A 581 -12.31 26.35 -26.88
N TYR A 582 -13.57 26.03 -26.56
CA TYR A 582 -14.24 24.77 -26.93
C TYR A 582 -14.31 24.54 -28.46
N ASN A 583 -14.01 25.55 -29.27
CA ASN A 583 -14.02 25.50 -30.74
C ASN A 583 -12.87 26.27 -31.41
N GLY A 584 -11.77 26.55 -30.68
CA GLY A 584 -10.61 27.28 -31.20
C GLY A 584 -10.70 28.77 -30.95
#